data_AF-A0A4S1G7B1-F1
#
_entry.id   AF-A0A4S1G7B1-F1
#
_cell.length_a   1.000
_cell.length_b   1.000
_cell.length_c   1.000
_cell.angle_alpha   90.00
_cell.angle_beta   90.00
_cell.angle_gamma   90.00
#
_symmetry.space_group_name_H-M   'P 1'
#
loop_
_entity.id
_entity.type
_entity.pdbx_description
1 polymer ?
#
loop_
_entity_poly.entity_id
_entity_poly.type
_entity_poly.pdbx_seq_one_letter_code
_entity_poly.pdbx_strand_id
1 'polypeptide(L)' 'VLEARESDRADRMPGLARWQYGRAHEGISYDLEIDTSMLTAQECALLIQQQFRL' A
#
# COMPACT_ATOMS: atom_id res chain seq x y z
N VAL A 1 -3.89 0.91 -10.53
CA VAL A 1 -3.57 -0.31 -9.73
C VAL A 1 -4.48 -0.45 -8.52
N LEU A 2 -4.47 0.50 -7.58
CA LEU A 2 -5.28 0.47 -6.34
C LEU A 2 -6.79 0.29 -6.58
N GLU A 3 -7.38 1.09 -7.48
CA GLU A 3 -8.84 1.04 -7.75
C GLU A 3 -9.27 -0.24 -8.49
N ALA A 4 -8.40 -0.80 -9.32
CA ALA A 4 -8.64 -2.10 -9.96
C ALA A 4 -8.71 -3.20 -8.88
N ARG A 5 -7.72 -3.22 -7.97
CA ARG A 5 -7.70 -4.16 -6.82
C ARG A 5 -8.87 -3.97 -5.87
N GLU A 6 -9.42 -2.75 -5.76
CA GLU A 6 -10.65 -2.49 -5.00
C GLU A 6 -11.86 -3.08 -5.70
N SER A 7 -11.96 -2.92 -7.02
CA SER A 7 -13.08 -3.43 -7.82
C SER A 7 -13.13 -4.96 -7.82
N ASP A 8 -11.97 -5.62 -7.74
CA ASP A 8 -11.87 -7.08 -7.59
C ASP A 8 -12.36 -7.58 -6.21
N ARG A 9 -12.53 -6.69 -5.23
CA ARG A 9 -12.99 -7.01 -3.88
C ARG A 9 -14.47 -6.67 -3.75
N ALA A 10 -15.30 -7.72 -3.78
CA ALA A 10 -16.76 -7.61 -3.77
C ALA A 10 -17.34 -6.91 -2.52
N ASP A 11 -16.57 -6.80 -1.44
CA ASP A 11 -16.99 -6.22 -0.17
C ASP A 11 -16.67 -4.71 -0.03
N ARG A 12 -16.04 -4.08 -1.03
CA ARG A 12 -15.64 -2.68 -0.95
C ARG A 12 -16.53 -1.73 -1.73
N MET A 13 -16.81 -0.59 -1.10
CA MET A 13 -17.44 0.55 -1.78
C MET A 13 -16.45 1.17 -2.78
N PRO A 14 -16.84 1.34 -4.06
CA PRO A 14 -15.96 1.92 -5.07
C PRO A 14 -15.55 3.36 -4.74
N GLY A 15 -14.30 3.70 -5.05
CA GLY A 15 -13.72 5.03 -4.89
C GLY A 15 -13.07 5.29 -3.53
N LEU A 16 -13.16 4.35 -2.58
CA LEU A 16 -12.50 4.48 -1.28
C LEU A 16 -10.98 4.52 -1.45
N ALA A 17 -10.41 3.63 -2.26
CA ALA A 17 -8.98 3.55 -2.50
C ALA A 17 -8.40 4.88 -3.03
N ARG A 18 -9.08 5.51 -3.98
CA ARG A 18 -8.69 6.83 -4.53
C ARG A 18 -8.76 7.92 -3.46
N TRP A 19 -9.85 7.94 -2.68
CA TRP A 19 -10.08 8.96 -1.67
C TRP A 19 -9.10 8.85 -0.49
N GLN A 20 -8.77 7.63 -0.08
CA GLN A 20 -7.91 7.35 1.08
C GLN A 20 -6.43 7.58 0.77
N TYR A 21 -5.96 7.19 -0.42
CA TYR A 21 -4.52 7.09 -0.69
C TYR A 21 -3.74 8.39 -0.37
N GLY A 22 -4.15 9.54 -0.90
CA GLY A 22 -3.44 10.79 -0.60
C GLY A 22 -3.54 11.20 0.87
N ARG A 23 -4.75 11.10 1.44
CA ARG A 23 -5.05 11.55 2.81
C ARG A 23 -4.36 10.74 3.89
N ALA A 24 -4.21 9.44 3.65
CA ALA A 24 -3.59 8.53 4.61
C ALA A 24 -2.09 8.78 4.80
N HIS A 25 -1.43 9.38 3.81
CA HIS A 25 0.03 9.62 3.83
C HIS A 25 0.39 11.11 3.93
N GLU A 26 -0.59 12.01 3.84
CA GLU A 26 -0.37 13.45 3.89
C GLU A 26 0.28 13.87 5.23
N GLY A 27 1.45 14.51 5.14
CA GLY A 27 2.17 15.02 6.31
C GLY A 27 2.88 13.96 7.15
N ILE A 28 2.95 12.70 6.69
CA ILE A 28 3.66 11.62 7.40
C ILE A 28 5.03 11.42 6.78
N SER A 29 6.05 11.31 7.64
CA SER A 29 7.38 10.86 7.24
C SER A 29 7.58 9.43 7.74
N TYR A 30 7.81 8.51 6.81
CA TYR A 30 8.08 7.11 7.13
C TYR A 30 9.58 6.82 7.11
N ASP A 31 10.03 5.92 7.98
CA ASP A 31 11.41 5.41 7.93
C ASP A 31 11.67 4.50 6.71
N LEU A 32 10.58 4.01 6.08
CA LEU A 32 10.61 3.17 4.89
C LEU A 32 9.29 3.33 4.11
N GLU A 33 9.40 3.54 2.80
CA GLU A 33 8.28 3.54 1.87
C GLU A 33 8.42 2.40 0.87
N ILE A 34 7.33 1.67 0.61
CA ILE A 34 7.32 0.51 -0.30
C ILE A 34 6.14 0.63 -1.26
N ASP A 35 6.42 0.52 -2.55
CA ASP A 35 5.38 0.55 -3.59
C ASP A 35 4.86 -0.85 -3.95
N THR A 36 3.69 -1.18 -3.41
CA THR A 36 2.96 -2.43 -3.72
C THR A 36 2.38 -2.48 -5.14
N SER A 37 2.54 -1.42 -5.95
CA SER A 37 2.22 -1.43 -7.37
C SER A 37 3.28 -2.14 -8.20
N MET A 38 4.52 -2.17 -7.71
CA MET A 38 5.67 -2.76 -8.39
C MET A 38 6.14 -4.07 -7.76
N LEU A 39 5.87 -4.26 -6.47
CA LEU A 39 6.37 -5.40 -5.70
C LEU A 39 5.25 -6.34 -5.27
N THR A 40 5.59 -7.62 -5.13
CA THR A 40 4.75 -8.62 -4.50
C THR A 40 4.71 -8.44 -2.98
N ALA A 41 3.69 -8.98 -2.32
CA ALA A 41 3.57 -8.91 -0.86
C ALA A 41 4.78 -9.53 -0.13
N GLN A 42 5.35 -10.60 -0.69
CA GLN A 42 6.53 -11.27 -0.12
C GLN A 42 7.78 -10.37 -0.22
N GLU A 43 8.00 -9.71 -1.36
CA GLU A 43 9.12 -8.79 -1.53
C GLU A 43 9.00 -7.59 -0.58
N CYS A 44 7.80 -7.04 -0.42
CA CYS A 44 7.54 -5.99 0.57
C CYS A 44 7.91 -6.44 1.99
N ALA A 45 7.51 -7.65 2.40
CA ALA A 45 7.81 -8.18 3.72
C ALA A 45 9.33 -8.35 3.93
N LEU A 46 10.06 -8.82 2.93
CA LEU A 46 11.51 -8.96 2.99
C LEU A 46 12.22 -7.60 3.10
N LEU A 47 11.74 -6.58 2.38
CA LEU A 47 12.29 -5.21 2.50
C LEU A 47 12.09 -4.64 3.90
N ILE A 48 10.91 -4.86 4.52
CA ILE A 48 10.65 -4.47 5.91
C ILE A 48 11.61 -5.20 6.85
N GLN A 49 11.74 -6.52 6.69
CA GLN A 49 12.65 -7.32 7.50
C GLN A 49 14.10 -6.80 7.40
N GLN A 50 14.56 -6.51 6.19
CA GLN A 50 15.91 -6.03 5.94
C GLN A 50 16.16 -4.65 6.56
N GLN A 51 15.21 -3.72 6.42
CA GLN A 51 15.33 -2.37 6.95
C GLN A 51 15.44 -2.36 8.48
N PHE A 52 14.60 -3.15 9.16
CA PHE A 52 14.47 -3.14 10.61
C PHE A 52 15.27 -4.25 11.31
N ARG A 53 15.97 -5.10 10.55
CA ARG A 53 16.76 -6.24 11.05
C ARG A 53 15.94 -7.18 11.94
N LEU A 54 14.76 -7.54 11.45
CA LEU A 54 13.81 -8.44 12.13
C LEU A 54 14.13 -9.93 11.90
#